data_AF-A0A5N5WQ67-F1
#
_entry.id   AF-A0A5N5WQ67-F1
#
_cell.length_a   1.000
_cell.length_b   1.000
_cell.length_c   1.000
_cell.angle_alpha   90.00
_cell.angle_beta   90.00
_cell.angle_gamma   90.00
#
_symmetry.space_group_name_H-M   'P 1'
#
loop_
_entity.id
_entity.type
_entity.pdbx_description
1 polymer ?
#
loop_
_entity_poly.entity_id
_entity_poly.type
_entity_poly.pdbx_seq_one_letter_code
_entity_poly.pdbx_strand_id
1 'polypeptide(L)'
;MLLGLPPELLLMIFQNLKNHNLWALFNTSKGIRHNAARILFRRIEIYYAPYNFPESLNGRPLPATRIFQLLGELLSFVQEIRIFYYRAVEPCMLNLLGRFPNVQRCCLDGSRNDESSDSLKQQLIEQPALRERFLFNTIPGSWPLLPSFQSLKTLDIQDLSSGALVVPAMPALLDLHIGFDYCFYDNGKDAWDCAVLVDFSRLPRLSKLAISSFHLGNLIFHGKPVSLKTLEVMLSEGELGDKLSDILRDIGAGLEVISVNSGGICWDLDVELSSIKWIHLLKSAGFLPFLLLSKLPALEEITWERLFHGHYHLHKELMAIRSNFPNDKSDWASIVQLTNSNRYLTLFLDLARRHLIDHFKREYDFYYYDYQV
;
A
#
# COMPACT_ATOMS: atom_id res chain seq x y z
N MET A 1 19.85 24.56 32.41
CA MET A 1 18.38 24.75 32.56
C MET A 1 17.56 23.52 32.17
N LEU A 2 17.86 22.81 31.07
CA LEU A 2 17.14 21.58 30.67
C LEU A 2 17.16 20.43 31.71
N LEU A 3 18.26 20.26 32.45
CA LEU A 3 18.41 19.20 33.47
C LEU A 3 17.50 19.36 34.70
N GLY A 4 16.84 20.51 34.87
CA GLY A 4 15.91 20.76 35.97
C GLY A 4 14.45 20.47 35.63
N LEU A 5 14.15 20.06 34.39
CA LEU A 5 12.79 19.72 33.97
C LEU A 5 12.47 18.25 34.30
N PRO A 6 11.20 17.93 34.65
CA PRO A 6 10.72 16.57 34.73
C PRO A 6 10.99 15.76 33.45
N PRO A 7 11.38 14.47 33.55
CA PRO A 7 11.64 13.61 32.39
C PRO A 7 10.49 13.55 31.38
N GLU A 8 9.25 13.62 31.85
CA GLU A 8 8.04 13.57 31.02
C GLU A 8 7.95 14.79 30.10
N LEU A 9 8.24 15.98 30.63
CA LEU A 9 8.26 17.22 29.85
C LEU A 9 9.43 17.23 28.85
N LEU A 10 10.59 16.68 29.24
CA LEU A 10 11.72 16.53 28.33
C LEU A 10 11.38 15.60 27.14
N LEU A 11 10.68 14.49 27.39
CA LEU A 11 10.23 13.60 26.33
C LEU A 11 9.26 14.28 25.36
N MET A 12 8.28 15.04 25.88
CA MET A 12 7.35 15.80 25.03
C MET A 12 8.06 16.85 24.17
N ILE A 13 9.04 17.56 24.74
CA ILE A 13 9.83 18.54 23.98
C ILE A 13 10.63 17.82 22.90
N PHE A 14 11.29 16.70 23.25
CA PHE A 14 12.20 16.00 22.34
C PHE A 14 11.46 15.30 21.19
N GLN A 15 10.23 14.84 21.40
CA GLN A 15 9.38 14.28 20.34
C GLN A 15 9.11 15.25 19.18
N ASN A 16 9.19 16.56 19.44
CA ASN A 16 8.98 17.60 18.43
C ASN A 16 10.28 18.03 17.72
N LEU A 17 11.43 17.42 18.07
CA LEU A 17 12.73 17.77 17.51
C LEU A 17 13.08 16.89 16.30
N LYS A 18 13.71 17.51 15.31
CA LYS A 18 14.33 16.80 14.17
C LYS A 18 15.58 16.02 14.62
N ASN A 19 15.93 14.97 13.87
CA ASN A 19 17.07 14.08 14.18
C ASN A 19 18.39 14.81 14.44
N HIS A 20 18.71 15.88 13.69
CA HIS A 20 19.96 16.64 13.91
C HIS A 20 20.03 17.28 15.32
N ASN A 21 18.90 17.80 15.82
CA ASN A 21 18.82 18.37 17.16
C ASN A 21 18.90 17.28 18.23
N LEU A 22 18.25 16.14 18.00
CA LEU A 22 18.33 14.98 18.89
C LEU A 22 19.75 14.42 18.99
N TRP A 23 20.50 14.38 17.88
CA TRP A 23 21.91 14.00 17.85
C TRP A 23 22.80 14.98 18.62
N ALA A 24 22.53 16.29 18.53
CA ALA A 24 23.23 17.30 19.32
C ALA A 24 22.98 17.08 20.81
N LEU A 25 21.73 16.89 21.22
CA LEU A 25 21.34 16.60 22.60
C LEU A 25 21.93 15.30 23.14
N PHE A 26 21.93 14.24 22.33
CA PHE A 26 22.53 12.94 22.67
C PHE A 26 24.03 13.06 23.00
N ASN A 27 24.74 13.94 22.30
CA ASN A 27 26.16 14.21 22.50
C ASN A 27 26.48 15.13 23.69
N THR A 28 25.47 15.63 24.41
CA THR A 28 25.68 16.49 25.59
C THR A 28 25.93 15.67 26.87
N SER A 29 25.16 15.93 27.93
CA SER A 29 25.29 15.33 29.25
C SER A 29 24.59 13.97 29.36
N LYS A 30 25.04 13.13 30.31
CA LYS A 30 24.46 11.81 30.59
C LYS A 30 22.96 11.87 30.90
N GLY A 31 22.50 12.91 31.62
CA GLY A 31 21.09 13.09 32.00
C GLY A 31 20.17 13.43 30.82
N ILE A 32 20.67 14.16 29.82
CA ILE A 32 19.92 14.47 28.59
C ILE A 32 20.01 13.31 27.59
N ARG A 33 21.17 12.63 27.54
CA ARG A 33 21.45 11.56 26.58
C ARG A 33 20.42 10.46 26.60
N HIS A 34 19.98 10.00 27.78
CA HIS A 34 19.01 8.91 27.88
C HIS A 34 17.65 9.30 27.28
N ASN A 35 17.14 10.50 27.59
CA ASN A 35 15.87 11.00 27.06
C ASN A 35 15.96 11.24 25.54
N ALA A 36 17.07 11.83 25.07
CA ALA A 36 17.32 12.01 23.64
C ALA A 36 17.42 10.65 22.93
N ALA A 37 18.09 9.67 23.53
CA ALA A 37 18.24 8.33 22.98
C ALA A 37 16.90 7.60 22.83
N ARG A 38 16.02 7.70 23.84
CA ARG A 38 14.68 7.09 23.79
C ARG A 38 13.85 7.57 22.61
N ILE A 39 14.03 8.81 22.16
CA ILE A 39 13.31 9.36 21.00
C ILE A 39 14.09 9.05 19.72
N LEU A 40 15.38 9.37 19.70
CA LEU A 40 16.25 9.22 18.53
C LEU A 40 16.33 7.78 18.04
N PHE A 41 16.44 6.80 18.94
CA PHE A 41 16.58 5.39 18.58
C PHE A 41 15.26 4.62 18.61
N ARG A 42 14.12 5.29 18.85
CA ARG A 42 12.80 4.64 18.78
C ARG A 42 12.53 4.10 17.37
N ARG A 43 12.86 4.91 16.38
CA ARG A 43 12.86 4.56 14.96
C ARG A 43 14.28 4.73 14.45
N ILE A 44 14.86 3.65 13.94
CA ILE A 44 16.19 3.67 13.36
C ILE A 44 16.10 3.59 11.84
N GLU A 45 16.87 4.44 11.17
CA GLU A 45 17.08 4.45 9.73
C GLU A 45 18.57 4.21 9.48
N ILE A 46 18.89 3.07 8.86
CA ILE A 46 20.26 2.67 8.55
C ILE A 46 20.43 2.74 7.04
N TYR A 47 21.40 3.53 6.58
CA TYR A 47 21.75 3.60 5.17
C TYR A 47 23.09 2.94 4.92
N TYR A 48 23.08 2.04 3.95
CA TYR A 48 24.28 1.50 3.31
C TYR A 48 24.47 2.28 2.01
N ALA A 49 25.62 2.93 1.81
CA ALA A 49 26.00 3.38 0.47
C ALA A 49 26.63 2.18 -0.29
N PRO A 50 27.34 2.31 -1.44
CA PRO A 50 27.63 1.16 -2.31
C PRO A 50 28.56 0.06 -1.70
N TYR A 51 28.92 0.18 -0.43
CA TYR A 51 29.72 -0.77 0.35
C TYR A 51 28.85 -1.55 1.35
N ASN A 52 29.30 -2.74 1.78
CA ASN A 52 28.53 -3.64 2.65
C ASN A 52 28.41 -3.16 4.12
N PHE A 53 28.86 -1.95 4.44
CA PHE A 53 28.86 -1.40 5.80
C PHE A 53 27.89 -0.22 5.93
N PRO A 54 27.24 -0.04 7.09
CA PRO A 54 26.38 1.10 7.33
C PRO A 54 27.23 2.38 7.39
N GLU A 55 26.78 3.43 6.70
CA GLU A 55 27.46 4.72 6.64
C GLU A 55 26.75 5.80 7.44
N SER A 56 25.45 5.63 7.66
CA SER A 56 24.69 6.55 8.49
C SER A 56 23.63 5.86 9.32
N LEU A 57 23.32 6.49 10.45
CA LEU A 57 22.25 6.12 11.35
C LEU A 57 21.40 7.36 11.64
N ASN A 58 20.10 7.29 11.37
CA ASN A 58 19.15 8.39 11.56
C ASN A 58 19.61 9.69 10.88
N GLY A 59 20.11 9.57 9.65
CA GLY A 59 20.60 10.67 8.83
C GLY A 59 21.93 11.28 9.28
N ARG A 60 22.62 10.69 10.27
CA ARG A 60 23.95 11.13 10.69
C ARG A 60 25.03 10.19 10.16
N PRO A 61 25.99 10.68 9.37
CA PRO A 61 27.16 9.91 8.97
C PRO A 61 27.98 9.49 10.19
N LEU A 62 28.27 8.20 10.31
CA LEU A 62 29.02 7.62 11.43
C LEU A 62 29.87 6.45 10.93
N PRO A 63 31.08 6.23 11.48
CA PRO A 63 31.83 5.01 11.20
C PRO A 63 31.00 3.78 11.59
N ALA A 64 31.07 2.72 10.77
CA ALA A 64 30.30 1.49 10.99
C ALA A 64 30.48 0.91 12.41
N THR A 65 31.72 0.92 12.92
CA THR A 65 32.03 0.49 14.29
C THR A 65 31.24 1.26 15.35
N ARG A 66 31.03 2.57 15.15
CA ARG A 66 30.25 3.40 16.06
C ARG A 66 28.76 3.11 15.94
N ILE A 67 28.27 2.83 14.73
CA ILE A 67 26.87 2.43 14.50
C ILE A 67 26.58 1.12 15.24
N PHE A 68 27.41 0.09 15.05
CA PHE A 68 27.26 -1.18 15.76
C PHE A 68 27.26 -1.03 17.27
N GLN A 69 28.19 -0.21 17.80
CA GLN A 69 28.24 0.07 19.24
C GLN A 69 26.94 0.72 19.75
N LEU A 70 26.45 1.76 19.07
CA LEU A 70 25.23 2.46 19.49
C LEU A 70 24.00 1.56 19.42
N LEU A 71 23.88 0.76 18.37
CA LEU A 71 22.79 -0.19 18.21
C LEU A 71 22.83 -1.27 19.29
N GLY A 72 24.02 -1.77 19.65
CA GLY A 72 24.20 -2.70 20.76
C GLY A 72 23.86 -2.10 22.13
N GLU A 73 24.19 -0.83 22.37
CA GLU A 73 23.89 -0.14 23.64
C GLU A 73 22.42 0.23 23.79
N LEU A 74 21.71 0.48 22.69
CA LEU A 74 20.40 1.14 22.68
C LEU A 74 19.27 0.27 22.08
N LEU A 75 19.53 -1.03 21.89
CA LEU A 75 18.59 -1.99 21.30
C LEU A 75 17.21 -2.04 21.97
N SER A 76 17.14 -1.79 23.28
CA SER A 76 15.87 -1.85 24.02
C SER A 76 14.91 -0.72 23.67
N PHE A 77 15.40 0.39 23.09
CA PHE A 77 14.57 1.52 22.67
C PHE A 77 13.98 1.36 21.27
N VAL A 78 14.55 0.49 20.44
CA VAL A 78 14.18 0.35 19.04
C VAL A 78 12.82 -0.35 18.91
N GLN A 79 11.89 0.33 18.24
CA GLN A 79 10.55 -0.17 17.92
C GLN A 79 10.30 -0.25 16.42
N GLU A 80 10.98 0.58 15.64
CA GLU A 80 10.89 0.62 14.17
C GLU A 80 12.29 0.59 13.57
N ILE A 81 12.50 -0.29 12.59
CA ILE A 81 13.75 -0.41 11.84
C ILE A 81 13.45 -0.15 10.37
N ARG A 82 14.24 0.74 9.75
CA ARG A 82 14.30 0.92 8.30
C ARG A 82 15.73 0.73 7.84
N ILE A 83 15.93 -0.16 6.88
CA ILE A 83 17.26 -0.46 6.32
C ILE A 83 17.20 -0.22 4.82
N PHE A 84 18.03 0.70 4.35
CA PHE A 84 18.21 1.02 2.94
C PHE A 84 19.56 0.46 2.50
N TYR A 85 19.56 -0.46 1.54
CA TYR A 85 20.77 -1.14 1.09
C TYR A 85 20.81 -1.38 -0.42
N TYR A 86 22.00 -1.24 -1.00
CA TYR A 86 22.24 -1.50 -2.43
C TYR A 86 22.94 -2.84 -2.69
N ARG A 87 23.49 -3.45 -1.63
CA ARG A 87 24.26 -4.70 -1.65
C ARG A 87 24.04 -5.48 -0.36
N ALA A 88 24.56 -6.71 -0.32
CA ALA A 88 24.60 -7.59 0.84
C ALA A 88 24.82 -6.87 2.17
N VAL A 89 24.00 -7.24 3.16
CA VAL A 89 24.15 -6.79 4.55
C VAL A 89 25.11 -7.73 5.28
N GLU A 90 26.16 -7.17 5.88
CA GLU A 90 27.16 -7.95 6.61
C GLU A 90 26.55 -8.82 7.73
N PRO A 91 27.02 -10.08 7.92
CA PRO A 91 26.51 -11.01 8.93
C PRO A 91 26.50 -10.46 10.36
N CYS A 92 27.46 -9.59 10.70
CA CYS A 92 27.52 -8.97 12.02
C CYS A 92 26.34 -8.03 12.30
N MET A 93 25.80 -7.37 11.26
CA MET A 93 24.57 -6.60 11.37
C MET A 93 23.36 -7.52 11.50
N LEU A 94 23.31 -8.62 10.73
CA LEU A 94 22.23 -9.60 10.81
C LEU A 94 22.07 -10.08 12.26
N ASN A 95 23.18 -10.52 12.86
CA ASN A 95 23.21 -10.97 14.25
C ASN A 95 22.77 -9.92 15.27
N LEU A 96 22.97 -8.62 14.98
CA LEU A 96 22.50 -7.54 15.84
C LEU A 96 21.01 -7.27 15.65
N LEU A 97 20.54 -7.33 14.40
CA LEU A 97 19.14 -7.13 14.01
C LEU A 97 18.23 -8.25 14.53
N GLY A 98 18.72 -9.49 14.58
CA GLY A 98 18.01 -10.60 15.20
C GLY A 98 17.82 -10.46 16.72
N ARG A 99 18.47 -9.48 17.39
CA ARG A 99 18.44 -9.31 18.84
C ARG A 99 17.55 -8.18 19.34
N PHE A 100 16.87 -7.43 18.48
CA PHE A 100 16.06 -6.29 18.95
C PHE A 100 14.73 -6.75 19.57
N PRO A 101 14.59 -6.71 20.90
CA PRO A 101 13.51 -7.42 21.58
C PRO A 101 12.13 -6.79 21.40
N ASN A 102 12.08 -5.53 20.95
CA ASN A 102 10.88 -4.69 20.96
C ASN A 102 10.46 -4.20 19.57
N VAL A 103 11.03 -4.74 18.49
CA VAL A 103 10.73 -4.30 17.13
C VAL A 103 9.31 -4.69 16.76
N GLN A 104 8.50 -3.66 16.48
CA GLN A 104 7.11 -3.79 16.06
C GLN A 104 6.96 -3.53 14.57
N ARG A 105 7.86 -2.74 13.99
CA ARG A 105 7.82 -2.33 12.58
C ARG A 105 9.16 -2.56 11.91
N CYS A 106 9.15 -3.17 10.74
CA CYS A 106 10.37 -3.38 9.96
C CYS A 106 10.13 -3.02 8.49
N CYS A 107 11.03 -2.21 7.94
CA CYS A 107 11.09 -1.85 6.53
C CYS A 107 12.48 -2.21 5.99
N LEU A 108 12.51 -3.05 4.96
CA LEU A 108 13.73 -3.44 4.25
C LEU A 108 13.60 -2.98 2.80
N ASP A 109 14.44 -2.04 2.40
CA ASP A 109 14.51 -1.50 1.05
C ASP A 109 15.87 -1.84 0.43
N GLY A 110 15.86 -2.84 -0.45
CA GLY A 110 17.05 -3.48 -0.99
C GLY A 110 17.01 -3.62 -2.50
N SER A 111 17.98 -3.08 -3.25
CA SER A 111 17.94 -3.15 -4.73
C SER A 111 18.38 -4.50 -5.33
N ARG A 112 18.83 -5.46 -4.52
CA ARG A 112 19.23 -6.82 -4.96
C ARG A 112 18.85 -7.88 -3.92
N ASN A 113 18.35 -9.02 -4.40
CA ASN A 113 18.19 -10.24 -3.61
C ASN A 113 19.49 -11.06 -3.68
N ASP A 114 20.21 -11.12 -2.56
CA ASP A 114 21.32 -12.06 -2.34
C ASP A 114 21.07 -12.88 -1.06
N GLU A 115 21.83 -13.96 -0.86
CA GLU A 115 21.67 -14.87 0.30
C GLU A 115 21.73 -14.14 1.65
N SER A 116 22.50 -13.06 1.75
CA SER A 116 22.60 -12.24 2.95
C SER A 116 21.31 -11.48 3.25
N SER A 117 20.63 -11.02 2.20
CA SER A 117 19.34 -10.35 2.27
C SER A 117 18.24 -11.31 2.70
N ASP A 118 18.28 -12.57 2.24
CA ASP A 118 17.33 -13.61 2.67
C ASP A 118 17.53 -14.00 4.14
N SER A 119 18.78 -14.13 4.58
CA SER A 119 19.12 -14.36 6.00
C SER A 119 18.66 -13.20 6.90
N LEU A 120 18.85 -11.95 6.44
CA LEU A 120 18.32 -10.76 7.11
C LEU A 120 16.79 -10.79 7.24
N LYS A 121 16.12 -11.06 6.12
CA LYS A 121 14.66 -11.18 6.05
C LYS A 121 14.18 -12.24 7.04
N GLN A 122 14.87 -13.38 7.12
CA GLN A 122 14.53 -14.47 8.03
C GLN A 122 14.68 -14.08 9.51
N GLN A 123 15.81 -13.51 9.92
CA GLN A 123 16.04 -13.15 11.33
C GLN A 123 15.10 -12.05 11.85
N LEU A 124 14.65 -11.16 10.96
CA LEU A 124 13.66 -10.13 11.29
C LEU A 124 12.24 -10.69 11.39
N ILE A 125 11.93 -11.77 10.65
CA ILE A 125 10.64 -12.48 10.72
C ILE A 125 10.47 -13.24 12.04
N GLU A 126 11.58 -13.65 12.65
CA GLU A 126 11.57 -14.38 13.92
C GLU A 126 11.31 -13.47 15.14
N GLN A 127 11.14 -12.15 14.94
CA GLN A 127 10.89 -11.22 16.03
C GLN A 127 9.46 -11.38 16.60
N PRO A 128 9.29 -11.79 17.87
CA PRO A 128 7.97 -12.11 18.44
C PRO A 128 7.07 -10.89 18.62
N ALA A 129 7.64 -9.68 18.63
CA ALA A 129 6.91 -8.42 18.79
C ALA A 129 6.48 -7.78 17.46
N LEU A 130 6.86 -8.36 16.31
CA LEU A 130 6.64 -7.76 14.99
C LEU A 130 5.14 -7.70 14.67
N ARG A 131 4.66 -6.52 14.28
CA ARG A 131 3.25 -6.24 13.96
C ARG A 131 3.06 -5.70 12.56
N GLU A 132 4.00 -4.93 12.04
CA GLU A 132 3.93 -4.36 10.70
C GLU A 132 5.23 -4.65 9.95
N ARG A 133 5.10 -5.02 8.68
CA ARG A 133 6.24 -5.33 7.83
C ARG A 133 6.07 -4.74 6.44
N PHE A 134 7.12 -4.08 5.97
CA PHE A 134 7.22 -3.49 4.65
C PHE A 134 8.39 -4.15 3.92
N LEU A 135 8.09 -4.73 2.76
CA LEU A 135 9.02 -5.44 1.89
C LEU A 135 9.05 -4.72 0.54
N PHE A 136 10.20 -4.21 0.16
CA PHE A 136 10.41 -3.57 -1.14
C PHE A 136 11.32 -4.46 -2.01
N ASN A 137 11.19 -4.38 -3.33
CA ASN A 137 12.07 -5.06 -4.30
C ASN A 137 12.22 -6.57 -4.04
N THR A 138 11.10 -7.24 -3.75
CA THR A 138 11.12 -8.66 -3.39
C THR A 138 10.98 -9.53 -4.63
N ILE A 139 11.95 -10.43 -4.89
CA ILE A 139 11.73 -11.52 -5.85
C ILE A 139 10.92 -12.63 -5.16
N PRO A 140 9.74 -13.00 -5.68
CA PRO A 140 8.97 -14.16 -5.25
C PRO A 140 9.78 -15.45 -5.10
N GLY A 141 9.59 -16.18 -3.98
CA GLY A 141 10.14 -17.53 -3.77
C GLY A 141 10.89 -17.78 -2.46
N SER A 142 11.28 -16.73 -1.72
CA SER A 142 12.04 -16.87 -0.46
C SER A 142 11.25 -16.50 0.81
N TRP A 143 9.96 -16.87 0.90
CA TRP A 143 9.31 -16.86 2.22
C TRP A 143 9.95 -17.95 3.07
N PRO A 144 10.55 -17.64 4.23
CA PRO A 144 11.01 -18.70 5.10
C PRO A 144 9.79 -19.49 5.59
N LEU A 145 9.90 -20.82 5.51
CA LEU A 145 8.94 -21.79 6.02
C LEU A 145 8.89 -21.71 7.54
N LEU A 146 8.31 -20.65 8.11
CA LEU A 146 8.36 -20.41 9.56
C LEU A 146 6.99 -20.02 10.16
N PRO A 147 6.71 -20.48 11.39
CA PRO A 147 5.44 -20.27 12.09
C PRO A 147 5.27 -18.88 12.73
N SER A 148 6.13 -17.89 12.45
CA SER A 148 6.28 -16.67 13.27
C SER A 148 5.35 -15.50 12.93
N PHE A 149 4.51 -15.58 11.90
CA PHE A 149 3.59 -14.48 11.53
C PHE A 149 2.32 -14.39 12.38
N GLN A 150 2.30 -15.01 13.57
CA GLN A 150 1.13 -15.05 14.45
C GLN A 150 0.67 -13.67 14.92
N SER A 151 1.58 -12.69 15.01
CA SER A 151 1.30 -11.34 15.50
C SER A 151 1.26 -10.27 14.41
N LEU A 152 1.58 -10.62 13.15
CA LEU A 152 1.66 -9.66 12.06
C LEU A 152 0.25 -9.19 11.69
N LYS A 153 0.04 -7.87 11.70
CA LYS A 153 -1.22 -7.19 11.40
C LYS A 153 -1.20 -6.49 10.05
N THR A 154 -0.05 -6.00 9.62
CA THR A 154 0.10 -5.29 8.35
C THR A 154 1.27 -5.86 7.57
N LEU A 155 1.03 -6.20 6.31
CA LEU A 155 2.04 -6.62 5.36
C LEU A 155 1.94 -5.76 4.11
N ASP A 156 3.02 -5.08 3.77
CA ASP A 156 3.16 -4.31 2.55
C ASP A 156 4.29 -4.90 1.72
N ILE A 157 3.98 -5.32 0.51
CA ILE A 157 4.91 -5.90 -0.45
C ILE A 157 4.92 -4.96 -1.65
N GLN A 158 6.06 -4.42 -2.04
CA GLN A 158 6.21 -3.50 -3.17
C GLN A 158 7.27 -4.01 -4.15
N ASP A 159 7.15 -3.55 -5.39
CA ASP A 159 8.06 -3.83 -6.50
C ASP A 159 8.28 -5.32 -6.79
N LEU A 160 7.18 -6.08 -6.89
CA LEU A 160 7.21 -7.47 -7.34
C LEU A 160 7.41 -7.55 -8.86
N SER A 161 8.52 -8.15 -9.30
CA SER A 161 8.93 -8.16 -10.71
C SER A 161 8.92 -9.54 -11.41
N SER A 162 9.19 -10.67 -10.71
CA SER A 162 9.19 -12.01 -11.35
C SER A 162 9.06 -13.20 -10.37
N GLY A 163 8.33 -14.25 -10.77
CA GLY A 163 8.21 -15.51 -10.02
C GLY A 163 6.88 -15.71 -9.28
N ALA A 164 6.76 -16.80 -8.52
CA ALA A 164 5.53 -17.15 -7.80
C ALA A 164 5.62 -16.86 -6.29
N LEU A 165 4.70 -16.06 -5.78
CA LEU A 165 4.58 -15.67 -4.39
C LEU A 165 3.33 -16.33 -3.79
N VAL A 166 3.51 -17.20 -2.80
CA VAL A 166 2.39 -17.70 -1.99
C VAL A 166 2.39 -16.93 -0.68
N VAL A 167 1.32 -16.18 -0.40
CA VAL A 167 1.20 -15.47 0.88
C VAL A 167 1.09 -16.53 2.00
N PRO A 168 2.01 -16.54 2.98
CA PRO A 168 2.00 -17.54 4.04
C PRO A 168 0.83 -17.31 5.01
N ALA A 169 0.60 -18.28 5.90
CA ALA A 169 -0.47 -18.15 6.89
C ALA A 169 -0.15 -17.05 7.92
N MET A 170 -1.08 -16.10 8.06
CA MET A 170 -0.97 -14.96 8.96
C MET A 170 -2.31 -14.71 9.66
N PRO A 171 -2.61 -15.43 10.75
CA PRO A 171 -3.95 -15.43 11.36
C PRO A 171 -4.36 -14.09 11.98
N ALA A 172 -3.41 -13.19 12.27
CA ALA A 172 -3.66 -11.87 12.81
C ALA A 172 -3.63 -10.74 11.76
N LEU A 173 -3.37 -11.05 10.49
CA LEU A 173 -3.24 -10.05 9.43
C LEU A 173 -4.57 -9.34 9.19
N LEU A 174 -4.54 -8.02 9.20
CA LEU A 174 -5.67 -7.12 8.97
C LEU A 174 -5.54 -6.39 7.63
N ASP A 175 -4.32 -5.99 7.28
CA ASP A 175 -4.03 -5.19 6.09
C ASP A 175 -2.94 -5.87 5.25
N LEU A 176 -3.25 -6.08 3.96
CA LEU A 176 -2.32 -6.60 2.97
C LEU A 176 -2.22 -5.62 1.80
N HIS A 177 -1.02 -5.15 1.48
CA HIS A 177 -0.73 -4.40 0.27
C HIS A 177 0.22 -5.20 -0.64
N ILE A 178 -0.14 -5.29 -1.91
CA ILE A 178 0.62 -5.99 -2.96
C ILE A 178 0.86 -5.00 -4.10
N GLY A 179 2.10 -4.56 -4.24
CA GLY A 179 2.61 -3.68 -5.26
C GLY A 179 3.48 -4.45 -6.27
N PHE A 180 3.08 -4.40 -7.53
CA PHE A 180 3.88 -4.89 -8.65
C PHE A 180 4.81 -3.78 -9.16
N ASP A 181 5.96 -4.18 -9.69
CA ASP A 181 7.06 -3.29 -10.08
C ASP A 181 6.63 -2.16 -11.04
N TYR A 182 7.18 -0.97 -10.77
CA TYR A 182 7.06 0.29 -11.51
C TYR A 182 8.19 0.51 -12.54
N CYS A 183 9.09 -0.46 -12.76
CA CYS A 183 10.27 -0.25 -13.60
C CYS A 183 9.91 0.11 -15.06
N PHE A 184 10.10 1.40 -15.37
CA PHE A 184 9.94 2.09 -16.64
C PHE A 184 10.88 1.63 -17.79
N TYR A 185 11.49 0.44 -17.72
CA TYR A 185 12.43 -0.02 -18.75
C TYR A 185 11.90 -1.22 -19.50
N ASP A 186 11.09 -0.87 -20.49
CA ASP A 186 10.82 -1.64 -21.69
C ASP A 186 12.14 -2.05 -22.38
N ASN A 187 12.59 -3.27 -22.11
CA ASN A 187 13.51 -4.00 -22.97
C ASN A 187 12.83 -5.26 -23.50
N GLY A 188 11.58 -5.12 -23.97
CA GLY A 188 11.02 -5.83 -25.12
C GLY A 188 10.97 -7.36 -25.17
N LYS A 189 11.38 -8.16 -24.17
CA LYS A 189 11.37 -9.63 -24.31
C LYS A 189 11.10 -10.52 -23.10
N ASP A 190 11.00 -9.99 -21.88
CA ASP A 190 10.68 -10.83 -20.73
C ASP A 190 9.24 -10.58 -20.28
N ALA A 191 8.37 -11.56 -20.54
CA ALA A 191 7.02 -11.58 -20.00
C ALA A 191 7.10 -11.43 -18.48
N TRP A 192 6.34 -10.48 -17.94
CA TRP A 192 6.27 -10.16 -16.51
C TRP A 192 5.48 -11.28 -15.80
N ASP A 193 6.07 -12.47 -15.68
CA ASP A 193 5.46 -13.66 -15.08
C ASP A 193 5.62 -13.62 -13.56
N CYS A 194 4.97 -12.63 -12.93
CA CYS A 194 4.77 -12.63 -11.49
C CYS A 194 3.39 -13.20 -11.18
N ALA A 195 3.32 -14.20 -10.30
CA ALA A 195 2.07 -14.77 -9.82
C ALA A 195 1.97 -14.65 -8.30
N VAL A 196 0.86 -14.15 -7.77
CA VAL A 196 0.62 -14.07 -6.32
C VAL A 196 -0.63 -14.85 -5.96
N LEU A 197 -0.48 -15.82 -5.07
CA LEU A 197 -1.57 -16.61 -4.50
C LEU A 197 -1.94 -16.07 -3.12
N VAL A 198 -3.18 -15.62 -2.98
CA VAL A 198 -3.79 -15.18 -1.73
C VAL A 198 -4.85 -16.20 -1.32
N ASP A 199 -4.57 -16.98 -0.27
CA ASP A 199 -5.50 -17.96 0.29
C ASP A 199 -6.18 -17.38 1.55
N PHE A 200 -7.44 -16.97 1.43
CA PHE A 200 -8.21 -16.37 2.51
C PHE A 200 -8.44 -17.32 3.70
N SER A 201 -8.37 -18.64 3.50
CA SER A 201 -8.44 -19.61 4.60
C SER A 201 -7.25 -19.48 5.56
N ARG A 202 -6.12 -18.96 5.07
CA ARG A 202 -4.90 -18.70 5.82
C ARG A 202 -4.79 -17.28 6.36
N LEU A 203 -5.72 -16.40 5.97
CA LEU A 203 -5.80 -14.99 6.34
C LEU A 203 -7.18 -14.64 6.93
N PRO A 204 -7.64 -15.35 7.98
CA PRO A 204 -9.03 -15.28 8.44
C PRO A 204 -9.48 -13.91 8.95
N ARG A 205 -8.54 -13.02 9.28
CA ARG A 205 -8.80 -11.68 9.82
C ARG A 205 -8.55 -10.55 8.82
N LEU A 206 -8.15 -10.86 7.59
CA LEU A 206 -7.82 -9.86 6.59
C LEU A 206 -9.05 -9.01 6.29
N SER A 207 -8.97 -7.71 6.62
CA SER A 207 -10.05 -6.74 6.45
C SER A 207 -9.82 -5.81 5.27
N LYS A 208 -8.57 -5.57 4.90
CA LYS A 208 -8.19 -4.66 3.82
C LYS A 208 -7.17 -5.32 2.89
N LEU A 209 -7.46 -5.26 1.59
CA LEU A 209 -6.54 -5.64 0.52
C LEU A 209 -6.30 -4.42 -0.37
N ALA A 210 -5.04 -4.07 -0.56
CA ALA A 210 -4.61 -3.03 -1.47
C ALA A 210 -3.73 -3.64 -2.56
N ILE A 211 -3.99 -3.29 -3.81
CA ILE A 211 -3.26 -3.77 -4.98
C ILE A 211 -2.78 -2.54 -5.75
N SER A 212 -1.47 -2.44 -5.98
CA SER A 212 -0.89 -1.41 -6.82
C SER A 212 -0.06 -2.00 -7.95
N SER A 213 -0.11 -1.43 -9.16
CA SER A 213 0.62 -1.99 -10.30
C SER A 213 0.71 -1.05 -11.50
N PHE A 214 1.80 -1.18 -12.26
CA PHE A 214 1.91 -0.67 -13.63
C PHE A 214 1.53 -1.73 -14.70
N HIS A 215 1.75 -3.02 -14.41
CA HIS A 215 1.29 -4.18 -15.19
C HIS A 215 0.88 -5.29 -14.24
N LEU A 216 -0.42 -5.60 -14.17
CA LEU A 216 -0.94 -6.50 -13.14
C LEU A 216 -0.50 -7.93 -13.50
N GLY A 217 0.32 -8.54 -12.63
CA GLY A 217 0.68 -9.96 -12.75
C GLY A 217 -0.52 -10.89 -12.53
N ASN A 218 -0.26 -12.19 -12.44
CA ASN A 218 -1.29 -13.17 -12.17
C ASN A 218 -1.68 -13.16 -10.69
N LEU A 219 -2.81 -12.54 -10.35
CA LEU A 219 -3.41 -12.63 -9.01
C LEU A 219 -4.37 -13.83 -8.96
N ILE A 220 -4.14 -14.72 -8.00
CA ILE A 220 -4.97 -15.90 -7.77
C ILE A 220 -5.54 -15.83 -6.37
N PHE A 221 -6.87 -15.82 -6.27
CA PHE A 221 -7.57 -15.85 -4.99
C PHE A 221 -8.09 -17.26 -4.71
N HIS A 222 -7.90 -17.72 -3.48
CA HIS A 222 -8.39 -19.01 -3.02
C HIS A 222 -9.12 -18.90 -1.69
N GLY A 223 -10.19 -19.68 -1.52
CA GLY A 223 -11.03 -19.66 -0.33
C GLY A 223 -11.99 -18.46 -0.29
N LYS A 224 -12.82 -18.40 0.77
CA LYS A 224 -13.82 -17.35 0.94
C LYS A 224 -13.25 -16.15 1.72
N PRO A 225 -13.34 -14.91 1.21
CA PRO A 225 -12.87 -13.71 1.89
C PRO A 225 -13.86 -13.20 2.94
N VAL A 226 -14.10 -13.98 3.99
CA VAL A 226 -15.17 -13.73 4.98
C VAL A 226 -15.03 -12.39 5.70
N SER A 227 -13.79 -11.98 6.01
CA SER A 227 -13.49 -10.78 6.79
C SER A 227 -13.14 -9.56 5.94
N LEU A 228 -12.98 -9.73 4.62
CA LEU A 228 -12.51 -8.66 3.74
C LEU A 228 -13.62 -7.64 3.51
N LYS A 229 -13.34 -6.38 3.86
CA LYS A 229 -14.29 -5.26 3.79
C LYS A 229 -13.84 -4.15 2.85
N THR A 230 -12.53 -3.98 2.70
CA THR A 230 -11.97 -2.88 1.93
C THR A 230 -11.06 -3.42 0.83
N LEU A 231 -11.30 -2.95 -0.39
CA LEU A 231 -10.43 -3.16 -1.53
C LEU A 231 -9.92 -1.80 -2.04
N GLU A 232 -8.60 -1.66 -2.16
CA GLU A 232 -7.95 -0.51 -2.79
C GLU A 232 -7.18 -0.99 -4.02
N VAL A 233 -7.36 -0.31 -5.15
CA VAL A 233 -6.77 -0.69 -6.42
C VAL A 233 -6.15 0.55 -7.06
N MET A 234 -4.84 0.54 -7.26
CA MET A 234 -4.08 1.66 -7.84
C MET A 234 -3.27 1.20 -9.05
N LEU A 235 -3.72 1.57 -10.23
CA LEU A 235 -3.26 0.97 -11.45
C LEU A 235 -3.01 2.00 -12.55
N SER A 236 -2.06 1.68 -13.43
CA SER A 236 -1.70 2.47 -14.61
C SER A 236 -2.80 2.46 -15.69
N GLU A 237 -2.61 3.30 -16.72
CA GLU A 237 -3.49 3.41 -17.87
C GLU A 237 -3.31 2.18 -18.80
N GLY A 238 -4.41 1.53 -19.22
CA GLY A 238 -4.41 0.63 -20.39
C GLY A 238 -4.79 -0.85 -20.20
N GLU A 239 -4.81 -1.43 -18.99
CA GLU A 239 -4.90 -2.91 -18.84
C GLU A 239 -6.13 -3.47 -18.09
N LEU A 240 -7.19 -2.70 -17.88
CA LEU A 240 -7.97 -2.90 -16.64
C LEU A 240 -9.47 -3.10 -16.65
N GLY A 241 -10.11 -3.18 -17.81
CA GLY A 241 -11.51 -3.58 -17.79
C GLY A 241 -11.69 -4.98 -17.21
N ASP A 242 -10.97 -5.95 -17.76
CA ASP A 242 -11.23 -7.35 -17.47
C ASP A 242 -10.62 -7.77 -16.12
N LYS A 243 -9.39 -7.33 -15.82
CA LYS A 243 -8.68 -7.74 -14.58
C LYS A 243 -9.35 -7.23 -13.29
N LEU A 244 -9.84 -5.99 -13.27
CA LEU A 244 -10.59 -5.47 -12.11
C LEU A 244 -11.90 -6.24 -11.94
N SER A 245 -12.53 -6.59 -13.06
CA SER A 245 -13.77 -7.36 -13.07
C SER A 245 -13.56 -8.77 -12.48
N ASP A 246 -12.46 -9.43 -12.86
CA ASP A 246 -12.08 -10.73 -12.31
C ASP A 246 -11.78 -10.67 -10.80
N ILE A 247 -11.04 -9.64 -10.34
CA ILE A 247 -10.78 -9.44 -8.91
C ILE A 247 -12.10 -9.31 -8.13
N LEU A 248 -13.00 -8.45 -8.61
CA LEU A 248 -14.28 -8.21 -7.95
C LEU A 248 -15.20 -9.45 -8.00
N ARG A 249 -15.10 -10.30 -9.03
CA ARG A 249 -15.78 -11.60 -9.08
C ARG A 249 -15.33 -12.55 -7.99
N ASP A 250 -14.03 -12.60 -7.74
CA ASP A 250 -13.47 -13.51 -6.75
C ASP A 250 -13.72 -13.05 -5.30
N ILE A 251 -13.70 -11.73 -5.05
CA ILE A 251 -13.67 -11.21 -3.68
C ILE A 251 -14.77 -10.19 -3.32
N GLY A 252 -15.63 -9.82 -4.27
CA GLY A 252 -16.53 -8.67 -4.15
C GLY A 252 -17.74 -8.85 -3.22
N ALA A 253 -18.21 -10.08 -3.00
CA ALA A 253 -19.50 -10.33 -2.32
C ALA A 253 -19.60 -9.74 -0.90
N GLY A 254 -18.48 -9.65 -0.17
CA GLY A 254 -18.43 -9.16 1.22
C GLY A 254 -17.93 -7.72 1.39
N LEU A 255 -17.48 -7.07 0.30
CA LEU A 255 -16.86 -5.75 0.35
C LEU A 255 -17.86 -4.66 0.73
N GLU A 256 -17.40 -3.72 1.55
CA GLU A 256 -18.15 -2.53 1.96
C GLU A 256 -17.56 -1.25 1.36
N VAL A 257 -16.25 -1.25 1.09
CA VAL A 257 -15.52 -0.10 0.55
C VAL A 257 -14.65 -0.52 -0.64
N ILE A 258 -14.76 0.22 -1.74
CA ILE A 258 -13.89 0.08 -2.91
C ILE A 258 -13.24 1.43 -3.21
N SER A 259 -11.92 1.47 -3.32
CA SER A 259 -11.16 2.61 -3.81
C SER A 259 -10.44 2.22 -5.10
N VAL A 260 -10.67 2.95 -6.18
CA VAL A 260 -10.07 2.69 -7.49
C VAL A 260 -9.35 3.93 -8.00
N ASN A 261 -8.11 3.75 -8.41
CA ASN A 261 -7.33 4.69 -9.19
C ASN A 261 -6.84 3.96 -10.44
N SER A 262 -7.52 4.08 -11.58
CA SER A 262 -7.18 3.39 -12.82
C SER A 262 -7.65 4.20 -14.03
N GLY A 263 -6.88 4.16 -15.12
CA GLY A 263 -7.32 4.67 -16.43
C GLY A 263 -8.16 3.68 -17.25
N GLY A 264 -8.40 2.45 -16.76
CA GLY A 264 -9.14 1.41 -17.47
C GLY A 264 -10.66 1.55 -17.36
N ILE A 265 -11.40 0.91 -18.30
CA ILE A 265 -12.87 0.93 -18.32
C ILE A 265 -13.44 -0.42 -17.86
N CYS A 266 -14.23 -0.42 -16.78
CA CYS A 266 -14.94 -1.59 -16.27
C CYS A 266 -16.39 -1.55 -16.76
N TRP A 267 -16.73 -2.49 -17.64
CA TRP A 267 -17.98 -2.48 -18.41
C TRP A 267 -19.07 -3.36 -17.81
N ASP A 268 -18.72 -4.55 -17.34
CA ASP A 268 -19.71 -5.47 -16.77
C ASP A 268 -19.08 -6.34 -15.69
N LEU A 269 -19.87 -6.54 -14.65
CA LEU A 269 -19.59 -7.45 -13.56
C LEU A 269 -20.82 -8.32 -13.37
N ASP A 270 -20.71 -9.60 -13.75
CA ASP A 270 -21.64 -10.66 -13.36
C ASP A 270 -21.52 -10.98 -11.85
N VAL A 271 -21.50 -9.94 -11.01
CA VAL A 271 -21.22 -10.03 -9.57
C VAL A 271 -22.11 -9.06 -8.82
N GLU A 272 -22.92 -9.59 -7.91
CA GLU A 272 -23.71 -8.76 -7.02
C GLU A 272 -22.84 -8.16 -5.91
N LEU A 273 -22.53 -6.86 -6.02
CA LEU A 273 -21.85 -6.09 -4.98
C LEU A 273 -22.85 -5.50 -3.98
N SER A 274 -23.68 -6.35 -3.37
CA SER A 274 -24.82 -5.93 -2.54
C SER A 274 -24.43 -5.20 -1.25
N SER A 275 -23.19 -5.40 -0.78
CA SER A 275 -22.70 -4.91 0.52
C SER A 275 -21.95 -3.58 0.42
N ILE A 276 -21.67 -3.09 -0.79
CA ILE A 276 -20.88 -1.88 -1.01
C ILE A 276 -21.64 -0.67 -0.50
N LYS A 277 -21.00 0.05 0.43
CA LYS A 277 -21.48 1.31 1.00
C LYS A 277 -20.76 2.50 0.39
N TRP A 278 -19.44 2.42 0.25
CA TRP A 278 -18.62 3.56 -0.18
C TRP A 278 -17.74 3.22 -1.38
N ILE A 279 -17.73 4.11 -2.36
CA ILE A 279 -16.87 4.01 -3.54
C ILE A 279 -16.04 5.28 -3.65
N HIS A 280 -14.72 5.13 -3.71
CA HIS A 280 -13.78 6.21 -3.95
C HIS A 280 -13.10 6.02 -5.32
N LEU A 281 -13.22 7.01 -6.20
CA LEU A 281 -12.65 6.98 -7.54
C LEU A 281 -11.63 8.10 -7.68
N LEU A 282 -10.40 7.78 -8.05
CA LEU A 282 -9.36 8.76 -8.36
C LEU A 282 -9.01 8.63 -9.83
N LYS A 283 -9.21 9.67 -10.64
CA LYS A 283 -8.93 9.65 -12.10
C LYS A 283 -9.57 8.47 -12.87
N SER A 284 -10.63 7.86 -12.32
CA SER A 284 -11.17 6.57 -12.79
C SER A 284 -12.53 6.70 -13.47
N ALA A 285 -12.60 7.46 -14.57
CA ALA A 285 -13.87 7.65 -15.28
C ALA A 285 -14.39 6.38 -15.96
N GLY A 286 -13.49 5.45 -16.28
CA GLY A 286 -13.86 4.14 -16.79
C GLY A 286 -14.60 3.25 -15.79
N PHE A 287 -14.73 3.61 -14.51
CA PHE A 287 -15.56 2.87 -13.56
C PHE A 287 -17.05 3.25 -13.62
N LEU A 288 -17.38 4.32 -14.33
CA LEU A 288 -18.76 4.82 -14.42
C LEU A 288 -19.73 3.83 -15.10
N PRO A 289 -19.41 3.14 -16.22
CA PRO A 289 -20.31 2.17 -16.82
C PRO A 289 -20.77 1.11 -15.81
N PHE A 290 -19.82 0.53 -15.07
CA PHE A 290 -20.10 -0.42 -14.00
C PHE A 290 -21.08 0.15 -12.95
N LEU A 291 -20.87 1.37 -12.46
CA LEU A 291 -21.76 2.01 -11.48
C LEU A 291 -23.20 2.16 -12.00
N LEU A 292 -23.35 2.46 -13.29
CA LEU A 292 -24.65 2.67 -13.92
C LEU A 292 -25.38 1.35 -14.20
N LEU A 293 -24.64 0.31 -14.56
CA LEU A 293 -25.18 -1.00 -14.92
C LEU A 293 -25.45 -1.88 -13.69
N SER A 294 -24.72 -1.66 -12.59
CA SER A 294 -24.80 -2.49 -11.40
C SER A 294 -25.89 -2.07 -10.42
N LYS A 295 -26.42 -3.06 -9.70
CA LYS A 295 -27.29 -2.84 -8.54
C LYS A 295 -26.44 -2.77 -7.28
N LEU A 296 -26.35 -1.57 -6.71
CA LEU A 296 -25.62 -1.30 -5.46
C LEU A 296 -26.60 -0.85 -4.37
N PRO A 297 -27.40 -1.76 -3.80
CA PRO A 297 -28.51 -1.42 -2.90
C PRO A 297 -28.07 -0.79 -1.57
N ALA A 298 -26.86 -1.11 -1.09
CA ALA A 298 -26.30 -0.57 0.14
C ALA A 298 -25.46 0.70 -0.07
N LEU A 299 -25.35 1.20 -1.31
CA LEU A 299 -24.45 2.31 -1.63
C LEU A 299 -24.94 3.60 -0.97
N GLU A 300 -24.09 4.19 -0.14
CA GLU A 300 -24.36 5.42 0.63
C GLU A 300 -23.60 6.62 0.05
N GLU A 301 -22.40 6.40 -0.49
CA GLU A 301 -21.50 7.47 -0.91
C GLU A 301 -20.63 7.09 -2.11
N ILE A 302 -20.47 8.05 -3.03
CA ILE A 302 -19.42 8.06 -4.05
C ILE A 302 -18.59 9.33 -3.86
N THR A 303 -17.28 9.16 -3.66
CA THR A 303 -16.31 10.25 -3.75
C THR A 303 -15.48 10.07 -5.02
N TRP A 304 -15.33 11.11 -5.81
CA TRP A 304 -14.65 11.04 -7.09
C TRP A 304 -13.71 12.23 -7.30
N GLU A 305 -12.42 11.96 -7.29
CA GLU A 305 -11.35 12.93 -7.49
C GLU A 305 -10.85 12.94 -8.93
N ARG A 306 -10.60 14.15 -9.47
CA ARG A 306 -10.04 14.38 -10.81
C ARG A 306 -10.83 13.69 -11.92
N LEU A 307 -12.15 13.83 -11.86
CA LEU A 307 -13.17 13.21 -12.71
C LEU A 307 -12.89 13.27 -14.23
N PHE A 308 -12.21 14.32 -14.69
CA PHE A 308 -12.04 14.66 -16.11
C PHE A 308 -10.65 14.38 -16.69
N HIS A 309 -9.78 13.69 -15.97
CA HIS A 309 -8.45 13.35 -16.50
C HIS A 309 -8.60 12.32 -17.64
N GLY A 310 -8.06 12.62 -18.82
CA GLY A 310 -7.98 11.67 -19.96
C GLY A 310 -9.24 11.50 -20.82
N HIS A 311 -10.45 11.79 -20.33
CA HIS A 311 -11.70 11.50 -21.05
C HIS A 311 -12.46 12.76 -21.52
N TYR A 312 -11.95 13.41 -22.57
CA TYR A 312 -12.55 14.63 -23.13
C TYR A 312 -13.98 14.45 -23.65
N HIS A 313 -14.36 13.23 -24.08
CA HIS A 313 -15.69 12.93 -24.62
C HIS A 313 -16.76 12.88 -23.51
N LEU A 314 -16.45 12.25 -22.37
CA LEU A 314 -17.33 12.20 -21.20
C LEU A 314 -17.47 13.55 -20.48
N HIS A 315 -16.50 14.45 -20.67
CA HIS A 315 -16.49 15.75 -20.00
C HIS A 315 -17.76 16.57 -20.28
N LYS A 316 -18.21 16.63 -21.55
CA LYS A 316 -19.38 17.45 -21.91
C LYS A 316 -20.67 16.92 -21.31
N GLU A 317 -20.87 15.60 -21.36
CA GLU A 317 -22.08 14.96 -20.83
C GLU A 317 -22.13 15.00 -19.30
N LEU A 318 -20.99 14.77 -18.63
CA LEU A 318 -20.89 14.91 -17.18
C LEU A 318 -21.07 16.36 -16.73
N MET A 319 -20.62 17.34 -17.51
CA MET A 319 -20.93 18.76 -17.26
C MET A 319 -22.40 19.10 -17.46
N ALA A 320 -23.09 18.46 -18.41
CA ALA A 320 -24.54 18.61 -18.58
C ALA A 320 -25.29 18.04 -17.38
N ILE A 321 -24.94 16.84 -16.91
CA ILE A 321 -25.52 16.24 -15.69
C ILE A 321 -25.25 17.13 -14.48
N ARG A 322 -24.01 17.62 -14.32
CA ARG A 322 -23.60 18.55 -13.26
C ARG A 322 -24.50 19.78 -13.16
N SER A 323 -24.97 20.32 -14.29
CA SER A 323 -25.81 21.54 -14.30
C SER A 323 -27.12 21.41 -13.49
N ASN A 324 -27.50 20.18 -13.11
CA ASN A 324 -28.67 19.88 -12.28
C ASN A 324 -28.39 19.94 -10.75
N PHE A 325 -27.15 20.17 -10.31
CA PHE A 325 -26.77 20.16 -8.89
C PHE A 325 -26.40 21.57 -8.37
N PRO A 326 -26.78 21.94 -7.12
CA PRO A 326 -26.36 23.20 -6.51
C PRO A 326 -24.90 23.14 -6.02
N ASN A 327 -24.19 24.29 -6.08
CA ASN A 327 -22.81 24.59 -5.60
C ASN A 327 -21.63 24.48 -6.58
N ASP A 328 -20.56 25.17 -6.17
CA ASP A 328 -19.65 26.01 -6.95
C ASP A 328 -18.93 25.36 -8.14
N LYS A 329 -18.69 26.16 -9.18
CA LYS A 329 -18.03 25.72 -10.42
C LYS A 329 -16.63 25.11 -10.18
N SER A 330 -15.97 25.44 -9.06
CA SER A 330 -14.63 24.98 -8.69
C SER A 330 -14.54 23.53 -8.19
N ASP A 331 -15.51 23.05 -7.43
CA ASP A 331 -15.30 21.84 -6.61
C ASP A 331 -15.30 20.57 -7.46
N TRP A 332 -16.23 20.43 -8.40
CA TRP A 332 -16.31 19.24 -9.27
C TRP A 332 -15.13 19.09 -10.24
N ALA A 333 -14.34 20.15 -10.46
CA ALA A 333 -13.12 20.03 -11.27
C ALA A 333 -12.06 19.19 -10.54
N SER A 334 -12.13 19.13 -9.21
CA SER A 334 -11.13 18.48 -8.35
C SER A 334 -11.69 17.28 -7.59
N ILE A 335 -12.88 17.40 -6.99
CA ILE A 335 -13.53 16.36 -6.20
C ILE A 335 -15.06 16.47 -6.27
N VAL A 336 -15.73 15.35 -6.42
CA VAL A 336 -17.20 15.23 -6.41
C VAL A 336 -17.57 14.25 -5.32
N GLN A 337 -18.30 14.71 -4.31
CA GLN A 337 -18.82 13.85 -3.24
C GLN A 337 -20.34 13.79 -3.34
N LEU A 338 -20.86 12.60 -3.63
CA LEU A 338 -22.29 12.32 -3.78
C LEU A 338 -22.71 11.38 -2.67
N THR A 339 -23.73 11.75 -1.91
CA THR A 339 -24.23 10.91 -0.80
C THR A 339 -25.73 10.70 -0.93
N ASN A 340 -26.25 9.66 -0.28
CA ASN A 340 -27.70 9.53 -0.12
C ASN A 340 -28.26 10.59 0.84
N SER A 341 -27.46 11.07 1.80
CA SER A 341 -27.87 12.05 2.80
C SER A 341 -28.29 13.40 2.18
N ASN A 342 -27.67 13.79 1.06
CA ASN A 342 -28.02 14.99 0.30
C ASN A 342 -28.94 14.71 -0.91
N ARG A 343 -29.42 13.45 -1.08
CA ARG A 343 -30.21 12.97 -2.22
C ARG A 343 -29.54 13.11 -3.60
N TYR A 344 -28.29 13.55 -3.65
CA TYR A 344 -27.61 13.79 -4.93
C TYR A 344 -27.09 12.51 -5.56
N LEU A 345 -26.76 11.49 -4.77
CA LEU A 345 -26.28 10.22 -5.30
C LEU A 345 -27.33 9.53 -6.19
N THR A 346 -28.55 9.34 -5.68
CA THR A 346 -29.64 8.71 -6.46
C THR A 346 -29.98 9.52 -7.71
N LEU A 347 -30.11 10.84 -7.59
CA LEU A 347 -30.40 11.73 -8.72
C LEU A 347 -29.31 11.67 -9.78
N PHE A 348 -28.04 11.66 -9.36
CA PHE A 348 -26.90 11.57 -10.27
C PHE A 348 -26.91 10.24 -11.04
N LEU A 349 -27.07 9.11 -10.34
CA LEU A 349 -27.11 7.79 -10.99
C LEU A 349 -28.28 7.68 -11.97
N ASP A 350 -29.45 8.22 -11.65
CA ASP A 350 -30.60 8.21 -12.55
C ASP A 350 -30.39 9.06 -13.80
N LEU A 351 -29.84 10.28 -13.65
CA LEU A 351 -29.50 11.14 -14.80
C LEU A 351 -28.40 10.50 -15.65
N ALA A 352 -27.33 10.02 -15.01
CA ALA A 352 -26.23 9.37 -15.70
C ALA A 352 -26.68 8.11 -16.45
N ARG A 353 -27.56 7.28 -15.87
CA ARG A 353 -28.15 6.12 -16.57
C ARG A 353 -28.93 6.53 -17.82
N ARG A 354 -29.69 7.63 -17.78
CA ARG A 354 -30.49 8.07 -18.94
C ARG A 354 -29.65 8.66 -20.06
N HIS A 355 -28.56 9.36 -19.71
CA HIS A 355 -27.78 10.13 -20.67
C HIS A 355 -26.52 9.41 -21.17
N LEU A 356 -25.90 8.57 -20.35
CA LEU A 356 -24.59 8.00 -20.63
C LEU A 356 -24.62 6.54 -21.04
N ILE A 357 -25.65 5.76 -20.67
CA ILE A 357 -25.64 4.31 -20.85
C ILE A 357 -25.54 3.89 -22.32
N ASP A 358 -26.21 4.61 -23.23
CA ASP A 358 -26.18 4.33 -24.66
C ASP A 358 -24.86 4.78 -25.29
N HIS A 359 -24.28 5.87 -24.78
CA HIS A 359 -22.95 6.34 -25.20
C HIS A 359 -21.89 5.29 -24.85
N PHE A 360 -21.96 4.78 -23.63
CA PHE A 360 -21.11 3.73 -23.12
C PHE A 360 -21.26 2.44 -23.94
N LYS A 361 -22.48 1.96 -24.18
CA LYS A 361 -22.70 0.76 -25.02
C LYS A 361 -22.11 0.88 -26.42
N ARG A 362 -22.22 2.05 -27.07
CA ARG A 362 -21.64 2.29 -28.41
C ARG A 362 -20.11 2.34 -28.41
N GLU A 363 -19.50 2.92 -27.37
CA GLU A 363 -18.05 2.91 -27.22
C GLU A 363 -17.52 1.49 -26.96
N TYR A 364 -18.22 0.70 -26.15
CA TYR A 364 -17.87 -0.71 -25.91
C TYR A 364 -17.81 -1.52 -27.21
N ASP A 365 -18.83 -1.40 -28.06
CA ASP A 365 -18.87 -2.07 -29.36
C ASP A 365 -17.71 -1.62 -30.26
N PHE A 366 -17.36 -0.33 -30.25
CA PHE A 366 -16.25 0.19 -31.06
C PHE A 366 -14.89 -0.39 -30.63
N TYR A 367 -14.60 -0.45 -29.33
CA TYR A 367 -13.32 -0.96 -28.82
C TYR A 367 -13.16 -2.47 -28.94
N TYR A 368 -14.23 -3.25 -28.82
CA TYR A 368 -14.16 -4.72 -28.91
C TYR A 368 -14.10 -5.25 -30.35
N TYR A 369 -14.67 -4.53 -31.34
CA TYR A 369 -14.68 -4.97 -32.74
C TYR A 369 -13.44 -4.56 -33.55
N ASP A 370 -12.75 -3.47 -33.21
CA ASP A 370 -11.53 -3.04 -33.93
C ASP A 370 -10.23 -3.77 -33.48
N TYR A 371 -10.25 -4.48 -32.35
CA TYR A 371 -9.10 -5.26 -31.85
C TYR A 371 -9.18 -6.78 -32.13
N GLN A 372 -10.18 -7.24 -32.90
CA GLN A 372 -10.32 -8.64 -33.34
C GLN A 372 -10.06 -8.88 -34.83
N VAL A 373 -9.48 -7.91 -35.56
CA VAL A 373 -9.11 -8.05 -36.99
C VAL A 373 -7.61 -8.17 -37.19
#